data_AF-A0A2M7SM54-F1
#
_entry.id   AF-A0A2M7SM54-F1
#
_cell.length_a   1.000
_cell.length_b   1.000
_cell.length_c   1.000
_cell.angle_alpha   90.00
_cell.angle_beta   90.00
_cell.angle_gamma   90.00
#
_symmetry.space_group_name_H-M   'P 1'
#
loop_
_entity.id
_entity.type
_entity.pdbx_description
1 polymer ?
#
loop_
_entity_poly.entity_id
_entity_poly.type
_entity_poly.pdbx_seq_one_letter_code
_entity_poly.pdbx_strand_id
1 'polypeptide(L)'
;MSQEFKTVTILKAQLSRFSGIISRGFSKPKQRLIKEILYGIQASKDIKLSNIARTLKEDQALIKTEDRLSRNLDDVDFTEGINAEV
;
A
#
# COMPACT_ATOMS: atom_id res chain seq x y z
N MET A 1 10.97 -3.72 25.67
CA MET A 1 10.51 -3.14 24.38
C MET A 1 10.09 -1.70 24.63
N SER A 2 10.57 -0.73 23.84
CA SER A 2 10.16 0.67 23.97
C SER A 2 8.68 0.84 23.62
N GLN A 3 8.01 1.85 24.19
CA GLN A 3 6.61 2.18 23.86
C GLN A 3 6.43 2.47 22.36
N GLU A 4 7.42 3.13 21.74
CA GLU A 4 7.41 3.42 20.30
C GLU A 4 7.36 2.15 19.44
N PHE A 5 8.13 1.12 19.79
CA PHE A 5 8.12 -0.15 19.06
C PHE A 5 6.73 -0.82 19.11
N LYS A 6 6.07 -0.74 20.27
CA LYS A 6 4.70 -1.25 20.44
C LYS A 6 3.73 -0.48 19.54
N THR A 7 3.80 0.84 19.51
CA THR A 7 2.97 1.70 18.66
C THR A 7 3.16 1.37 17.18
N VAL A 8 4.41 1.28 16.70
CA VAL A 8 4.70 0.95 15.29
C VAL A 8 4.13 -0.42 14.91
N THR A 9 4.25 -1.40 15.78
CA THR A 9 3.73 -2.76 15.54
C THR A 9 2.20 -2.76 15.42
N ILE A 10 1.51 -2.07 16.33
CA ILE A 10 0.05 -1.95 16.30
C ILE A 10 -0.41 -1.23 15.03
N LEU A 11 0.22 -0.12 14.66
CA LEU A 11 -0.13 0.63 13.45
C LEU A 11 0.05 -0.21 12.18
N LYS A 12 1.15 -0.96 12.07
CA LYS A 12 1.36 -1.88 10.95
C LYS A 12 0.28 -2.98 10.88
N ALA A 13 -0.11 -3.52 12.03
CA ALA A 13 -1.16 -4.54 12.09
C ALA A 13 -2.53 -3.97 11.70
N GLN A 14 -2.89 -2.79 12.21
CA GLN A 14 -4.13 -2.09 11.87
C GLN A 14 -4.19 -1.76 10.38
N LEU A 15 -3.11 -1.20 9.81
CA LEU A 15 -3.01 -0.92 8.38
C LEU A 15 -3.15 -2.20 7.54
N SER A 16 -2.48 -3.29 7.94
CA SER A 16 -2.59 -4.56 7.22
C SER A 16 -3.99 -5.15 7.30
N ARG A 17 -4.70 -5.00 8.42
CA ARG A 17 -6.08 -5.44 8.57
C ARG A 17 -7.02 -4.58 7.72
N PHE A 18 -6.89 -3.26 7.80
CA PHE A 18 -7.71 -2.32 7.04
C PHE A 18 -7.54 -2.52 5.53
N SER A 19 -6.29 -2.54 5.04
CA SER A 19 -6.02 -2.81 3.62
C SER A 19 -6.57 -4.16 3.15
N GLY A 20 -6.55 -5.19 4.00
CA GLY A 20 -7.15 -6.49 3.68
C GLY A 20 -8.68 -6.49 3.63
N ILE A 21 -9.34 -5.64 4.40
CA ILE A 21 -10.81 -5.47 4.37
C ILE A 21 -11.22 -4.82 3.05
N ILE A 22 -10.70 -3.64 2.76
CA ILE A 22 -11.13 -2.84 1.59
C ILE A 22 -10.70 -3.44 0.25
N SER A 23 -9.77 -4.42 0.27
CA SER A 23 -9.28 -5.07 -0.94
C SER A 23 -9.85 -6.48 -1.16
N ARG A 24 -10.80 -6.93 -0.32
CA ARG A 24 -11.28 -8.33 -0.30
C ARG A 24 -11.80 -8.80 -1.67
N GLY A 25 -12.50 -7.96 -2.41
CA GLY A 25 -13.04 -8.27 -3.74
C GLY A 25 -12.00 -8.35 -4.87
N PHE A 26 -10.75 -7.94 -4.63
CA PHE A 26 -9.71 -7.91 -5.68
C PHE A 26 -8.80 -9.14 -5.65
N SER A 27 -8.10 -9.37 -6.77
CA SER A 27 -7.09 -10.44 -6.86
C SER A 27 -5.88 -10.20 -5.94
N LYS A 28 -5.11 -11.25 -5.66
CA LYS A 28 -3.95 -11.15 -4.75
C LYS A 28 -2.91 -10.08 -5.16
N PRO A 29 -2.55 -9.92 -6.44
CA PRO A 29 -1.68 -8.82 -6.86
C PRO A 29 -2.25 -7.43 -6.54
N LYS A 30 -3.56 -7.24 -6.67
CA LYS A 30 -4.25 -5.98 -6.37
C LYS A 30 -4.39 -5.71 -4.88
N GLN A 31 -4.65 -6.75 -4.07
CA GLN A 31 -4.60 -6.65 -2.61
C GLN A 31 -3.22 -6.18 -2.14
N ARG A 32 -2.16 -6.75 -2.73
CA ARG A 32 -0.78 -6.31 -2.46
C ARG A 32 -0.56 -4.85 -2.86
N LEU A 33 -1.00 -4.45 -4.06
CA LEU A 33 -0.91 -3.06 -4.51
C LEU A 33 -1.57 -2.09 -3.54
N ILE A 34 -2.83 -2.34 -3.15
CA ILE A 34 -3.59 -1.45 -2.25
C ILE A 34 -2.86 -1.32 -0.91
N LYS A 35 -2.34 -2.43 -0.37
CA LYS A 35 -1.53 -2.42 0.85
C LYS A 35 -0.24 -1.60 0.69
N GLU A 36 0.48 -1.77 -0.42
CA GLU A 36 1.72 -1.05 -0.73
C GLU A 36 1.47 0.46 -0.86
N ILE A 37 0.40 0.87 -1.56
CA ILE A 37 0.03 2.28 -1.73
C ILE A 37 -0.36 2.92 -0.40
N LEU A 38 -1.21 2.27 0.41
CA LEU A 38 -1.61 2.81 1.71
C LEU A 38 -0.44 2.92 2.68
N TYR A 39 0.40 1.89 2.76
CA TYR A 39 1.64 1.94 3.55
C TYR A 39 2.59 3.02 3.03
N GLY A 40 2.74 3.09 1.71
CA GLY A 40 3.55 4.07 1.01
C GLY A 40 3.20 5.49 1.41
N ILE A 41 1.92 5.86 1.28
CA ILE A 41 1.39 7.19 1.63
C ILE A 41 1.62 7.48 3.12
N GLN A 42 1.33 6.53 4.01
CA GLN A 42 1.51 6.72 5.45
C GLN A 42 3.00 6.95 5.80
N ALA A 43 3.90 6.17 5.21
CA ALA A 43 5.33 6.21 5.50
C ALA A 43 6.02 7.43 4.85
N SER A 44 5.64 7.80 3.63
CA SER A 44 6.23 8.91 2.87
C SER A 44 5.64 10.25 3.27
N LYS A 45 4.39 10.26 3.77
CA LYS A 45 3.54 11.44 3.92
C LYS A 45 3.38 12.20 2.59
N ASP A 46 3.33 11.46 1.50
CA ASP A 46 3.25 11.97 0.13
C ASP A 46 2.45 10.99 -0.75
N ILE A 47 1.81 11.53 -1.79
CA ILE A 47 1.04 10.80 -2.80
C ILE A 47 1.87 10.48 -4.06
N LYS A 48 3.04 11.12 -4.25
CA LYS A 48 3.90 10.87 -5.42
C LYS A 48 4.40 9.43 -5.42
N LEU A 49 4.21 8.71 -6.53
CA LEU A 49 4.66 7.32 -6.68
C LEU A 49 6.15 7.15 -6.45
N SER A 50 6.99 8.08 -6.90
CA SER A 50 8.43 8.04 -6.63
C SER A 50 8.78 8.09 -5.14
N ASN A 51 8.01 8.81 -4.33
CA ASN A 51 8.20 8.85 -2.87
C ASN A 51 7.63 7.61 -2.19
N ILE A 52 6.50 7.09 -2.65
CA ILE A 52 5.96 5.80 -2.20
C ILE A 52 6.94 4.66 -2.53
N ALA A 53 7.47 4.59 -3.74
CA ALA A 53 8.41 3.55 -4.15
C ALA A 53 9.69 3.54 -3.30
N ARG A 54 10.21 4.72 -2.90
CA ARG A 54 11.35 4.84 -1.98
C ARG A 54 11.05 4.28 -0.57
N THR A 55 9.82 4.41 -0.07
CA THR A 55 9.47 3.91 1.27
C THR A 55 9.25 2.40 1.32
N LEU A 56 8.94 1.77 0.19
CA LEU A 56 8.83 0.31 0.08
C LEU A 56 10.17 -0.41 0.24
N LYS A 57 11.29 0.27 -0.10
CA LYS A 57 12.66 -0.26 0.03
C LYS A 57 12.84 -1.65 -0.59
N GLU A 58 12.32 -1.84 -1.80
CA GLU A 58 12.52 -3.08 -2.55
C GLU A 58 13.95 -3.17 -3.10
N ASP A 59 14.47 -4.38 -3.27
CA ASP A 59 15.86 -4.63 -3.70
C ASP A 59 16.15 -4.25 -5.17
N GLN A 60 15.09 -3.97 -5.95
CA GLN A 60 15.21 -3.60 -7.36
C GLN A 60 15.41 -2.08 -7.56
N ALA A 61 15.85 -1.70 -8.76
CA ALA A 61 15.98 -0.29 -9.13
C ALA A 61 14.66 0.47 -8.94
N LEU A 62 14.73 1.67 -8.36
CA LEU A 62 13.57 2.49 -7.98
C LEU A 62 12.57 2.66 -9.13
N ILE A 63 13.07 2.93 -10.35
CA ILE A 63 12.24 3.11 -11.55
C ILE A 63 11.38 1.87 -11.85
N LYS A 64 11.89 0.65 -11.63
CA LYS A 64 11.13 -0.57 -11.86
C LYS A 64 9.96 -0.71 -10.87
N THR A 65 10.16 -0.28 -9.63
CA THR A 65 9.10 -0.25 -8.61
C THR A 65 8.04 0.78 -8.98
N GLU A 66 8.46 1.98 -9.37
CA GLU A 66 7.55 3.05 -9.80
C GLU A 66 6.72 2.63 -11.02
N ASP A 67 7.35 2.07 -12.06
CA ASP A 67 6.69 1.55 -13.26
C ASP A 67 5.71 0.41 -12.94
N ARG A 68 6.03 -0.45 -11.97
CA ARG A 68 5.12 -1.52 -11.52
C ARG A 68 3.90 -0.93 -10.82
N LEU A 69 4.11 0.00 -9.89
CA LEU A 69 3.01 0.63 -9.15
C LEU A 69 2.09 1.41 -10.10
N SER A 70 2.66 2.18 -11.02
CA SER A 70 1.92 2.94 -12.02
C SER A 70 1.09 2.02 -12.91
N ARG A 71 1.68 0.99 -13.54
CA ARG A 71 0.94 0.04 -14.38
C ARG A 71 -0.15 -0.69 -13.62
N ASN A 72 0.10 -1.06 -12.37
CA ASN A 72 -0.90 -1.77 -11.56
C ASN A 72 -2.07 -0.88 -11.15
N LEU A 73 -1.84 0.43 -10.97
CA LEU A 73 -2.87 1.42 -10.67
C LEU A 73 -3.73 1.74 -11.89
N ASP A 74 -3.14 1.70 -13.09
CA ASP A 74 -3.83 1.98 -14.35
C ASP A 74 -4.67 0.79 -14.87
N ASP A 75 -4.45 -0.41 -14.33
CA ASP A 75 -5.06 -1.65 -14.81
C ASP A 75 -6.59 -1.72 -14.60
N VAL A 76 -7.11 -1.18 -13.48
CA VAL A 76 -8.54 -1.19 -13.15
C VAL A 76 -8.92 0.03 -12.30
N ASP A 77 -10.20 0.44 -12.38
CA ASP A 77 -10.76 1.38 -11.41
C ASP A 77 -11.07 0.66 -10.09
N PHE A 78 -10.46 1.13 -9.00
CA PHE A 78 -10.63 0.55 -7.67
C PHE A 78 -11.84 1.14 -6.92
N THR A 79 -12.49 2.19 -7.43
CA THR A 79 -13.48 2.98 -6.71
C THR A 79 -14.67 2.14 -6.26
N GLU A 80 -15.34 1.44 -7.17
CA GLU A 80 -16.51 0.62 -6.84
C GLU A 80 -16.13 -0.54 -5.90
N GLY A 81 -15.04 -1.24 -6.20
CA GLY A 81 -14.62 -2.41 -5.42
C GLY A 81 -14.17 -2.06 -3.99
N ILE A 82 -13.58 -0.88 -3.78
CA ILE A 82 -13.25 -0.38 -2.43
C ILE A 82 -14.52 0.07 -1.70
N ASN A 83 -15.39 0.83 -2.36
CA ASN A 83 -16.61 1.37 -1.74
C ASN A 83 -17.63 0.28 -1.37
N ALA A 84 -17.57 -0.89 -2.00
CA ALA A 84 -18.41 -2.03 -1.63
C ALA A 84 -18.08 -2.62 -0.24
N GLU A 85 -16.93 -2.28 0.35
CA GLU A 85 -16.44 -2.83 1.62
C GLU A 85 -16.53 -1.84 2.81
N VAL A 86 -17.06 -0.62 2.59
CA VAL A 86 -17.13 0.48 3.57
C VAL A 86 -18.57 0.88 3.86
#